data_AF-A0A7S0C6L1-F1
#
_entry.id   AF-A0A7S0C6L1-F1
#
_cell.length_a   1.000
_cell.length_b   1.000
_cell.length_c   1.000
_cell.angle_alpha   90.00
_cell.angle_beta   90.00
_cell.angle_gamma   90.00
#
_symmetry.space_group_name_H-M   'P 1'
#
loop_
_entity.id
_entity.type
_entity.pdbx_description
1 polymer ?
#
loop_
_entity_poly.entity_id
_entity_poly.type
_entity_poly.pdbx_seq_one_letter_code
_entity_poly.pdbx_strand_id
1 'polypeptide(L)'
;MGQCQYEECSDGQMIHFLTSESIVTSRQVSPNWTVHGLLKEIACNDPPFHALIDTGALITGMSNYEVASFLIQNGLKKDFDGVVFLDHKDRQMILLRHGM
;
A
#
# COMPACT_ATOMS: atom_id res chain seq x y z
N MET A 1 4.14 -14.57 24.24
CA MET A 1 4.71 -14.68 22.88
C MET A 1 5.80 -15.75 22.94
N GLY A 2 5.79 -16.71 22.00
CA GLY A 2 6.75 -17.81 21.94
C GLY A 2 8.15 -17.37 21.49
N GLN A 3 9.08 -18.32 21.38
CA GLN A 3 10.45 -18.05 20.93
C GLN A 3 10.44 -17.68 19.44
N CYS A 4 11.13 -16.59 19.08
CA CYS A 4 11.25 -16.16 17.69
C CYS A 4 12.04 -17.23 16.91
N GLN A 5 11.42 -17.81 15.88
CA GLN A 5 12.09 -18.76 14.99
C GLN A 5 12.39 -18.04 13.68
N TYR A 6 13.68 -17.94 13.36
CA TYR A 6 14.14 -17.36 12.11
C TYR A 6 14.10 -18.44 11.02
N GLU A 7 13.52 -18.09 9.88
CA GLU A 7 13.59 -18.91 8.67
C GLU A 7 14.95 -18.67 7.98
N GLU A 8 15.66 -19.75 7.66
CA GLU A 8 16.96 -19.66 7.00
C GLU A 8 16.83 -18.93 5.65
N CYS A 9 17.81 -18.08 5.32
CA CYS A 9 17.86 -17.27 4.10
C CYS A 9 16.79 -16.19 3.92
N SER A 10 15.80 -16.03 4.82
CA SER A 10 14.72 -15.05 4.67
C SER A 10 15.22 -13.62 4.45
N ASP A 11 16.15 -13.15 5.28
CA ASP A 11 16.69 -11.78 5.17
C ASP A 11 17.48 -11.58 3.87
N GLY A 12 18.22 -12.59 3.44
CA GLY A 12 18.98 -12.57 2.20
C GLY A 12 18.07 -12.47 0.98
N GLN A 13 16.95 -13.19 0.98
CA GLN A 13 15.93 -13.07 -0.06
C GLN A 13 15.33 -11.67 -0.09
N MET A 14 14.93 -11.13 1.07
CA MET A 14 14.39 -9.77 1.16
C MET A 14 15.35 -8.73 0.60
N ILE A 15 16.62 -8.76 1.01
CA ILE A 15 17.65 -7.83 0.50
C ILE A 15 17.84 -8.00 -1.00
N HIS A 16 17.90 -9.24 -1.50
CA HIS A 16 18.04 -9.51 -2.93
C HIS A 16 16.88 -8.90 -3.74
N PHE A 17 15.63 -9.12 -3.31
CA PHE A 17 14.46 -8.54 -3.97
C PHE A 17 14.47 -7.01 -3.91
N LEU A 18 14.73 -6.42 -2.74
CA LEU A 18 14.68 -4.97 -2.54
C LEU A 18 15.82 -4.21 -3.25
N THR A 19 16.94 -4.88 -3.57
CA THR A 19 18.08 -4.28 -4.27
C THR A 19 18.17 -4.65 -5.75
N SER A 20 17.31 -5.54 -6.24
CA SER A 20 17.27 -5.93 -7.65
C SER A 20 16.57 -4.88 -8.52
N GLU A 21 17.31 -4.21 -9.39
CA GLU A 21 16.77 -3.24 -10.36
C GLU A 21 15.79 -3.85 -11.37
N SER A 22 15.83 -5.18 -11.55
CA SER A 22 14.87 -5.89 -12.41
C SER A 22 13.49 -6.07 -11.77
N ILE A 23 13.38 -5.81 -10.46
CA ILE A 23 12.17 -6.02 -9.66
C ILE A 23 11.70 -4.70 -9.05
N VAL A 24 12.62 -3.90 -8.53
CA VAL A 24 12.33 -2.63 -7.85
C VAL A 24 12.69 -1.47 -8.76
N THR A 25 11.73 -0.57 -8.93
CA THR A 25 11.92 0.71 -9.60
C THR A 25 11.66 1.86 -8.64
N SER A 26 12.36 2.98 -8.82
CA SER A 26 12.05 4.22 -8.12
C SER A 26 11.45 5.25 -9.09
N ARG A 27 10.58 6.11 -8.55
CA ARG A 27 9.98 7.22 -9.30
C ARG A 27 10.08 8.48 -8.45
N GLN A 28 10.49 9.58 -9.08
CA GLN A 28 10.42 10.89 -8.44
C GLN A 28 8.97 11.38 -8.41
N VAL A 29 8.56 11.89 -7.25
CA VAL A 29 7.28 12.58 -7.10
C VAL A 29 7.45 14.06 -7.40
N SER A 30 6.35 14.74 -7.76
CA SER A 30 6.40 16.17 -8.06
C SER A 30 6.92 16.98 -6.87
N PRO A 31 7.73 18.05 -7.06
CA PRO A 31 8.19 18.90 -5.96
C PRO A 31 7.07 19.54 -5.14
N ASN A 32 5.89 19.73 -5.74
CA ASN A 32 4.68 20.27 -5.10
C ASN A 32 3.63 19.18 -4.82
N TRP A 33 4.08 17.94 -4.58
CA TRP A 33 3.17 16.84 -4.27
C TRP A 33 2.30 17.15 -3.04
N THR A 34 1.12 16.56 -3.04
CA THR A 34 0.23 16.54 -1.87
C THR A 34 -0.15 15.10 -1.61
N VAL A 35 -0.55 14.79 -0.37
CA VAL A 35 -1.01 13.45 0.02
C VAL A 35 -2.10 12.95 -0.94
N HIS A 36 -3.14 13.75 -1.16
CA HIS A 36 -4.23 13.42 -2.07
C HIS A 36 -3.77 13.29 -3.53
N GLY A 37 -2.84 14.14 -3.98
CA GLY A 37 -2.24 14.04 -5.31
C GLY A 37 -1.50 12.72 -5.52
N LEU A 38 -0.64 12.36 -4.57
CA LEU A 38 0.10 11.11 -4.58
C LEU A 38 -0.83 9.88 -4.57
N LEU A 39 -1.82 9.87 -3.67
CA LEU A 39 -2.79 8.77 -3.61
C LEU A 39 -3.63 8.66 -4.88
N LYS A 40 -3.96 9.78 -5.53
CA LYS A 40 -4.67 9.78 -6.81
C LYS A 40 -3.80 9.23 -7.93
N GLU A 41 -2.52 9.61 -7.98
CA GLU A 41 -1.57 9.03 -8.94
C GLU A 41 -1.42 7.52 -8.76
N ILE A 42 -1.34 7.05 -7.51
CA ILE A 42 -1.30 5.62 -7.18
C ILE A 42 -2.58 4.92 -7.65
N ALA A 43 -3.76 5.47 -7.31
CA ALA A 43 -5.06 4.87 -7.63
C ALA A 43 -5.28 4.73 -9.14
N CYS A 44 -4.79 5.70 -9.91
CA CYS A 44 -4.94 5.76 -11.37
C CYS A 44 -3.77 5.14 -12.14
N ASN A 45 -2.74 4.60 -11.47
CA ASN A 45 -1.54 4.11 -12.15
C ASN A 45 -1.85 2.94 -13.09
N ASP A 46 -1.10 2.87 -14.19
CA ASP A 46 -1.13 1.75 -15.13
C ASP A 46 0.30 1.32 -15.46
N PRO A 47 0.72 0.08 -15.13
CA PRO A 47 -0.05 -0.98 -14.46
C PRO A 47 -0.46 -0.62 -13.02
N PRO A 48 -1.55 -1.21 -12.47
CA PRO A 48 -2.02 -0.84 -11.14
C PRO A 48 -1.08 -1.32 -10.04
N PHE A 49 -0.96 -0.52 -8.97
CA PHE A 49 -0.32 -0.96 -7.73
C PHE A 49 -1.30 -1.81 -6.92
N HIS A 50 -0.84 -2.99 -6.48
CA HIS A 50 -1.68 -3.95 -5.75
C HIS A 50 -1.53 -3.87 -4.24
N ALA A 51 -0.40 -3.34 -3.77
CA ALA A 51 -0.08 -3.25 -2.36
C ALA A 51 0.61 -1.92 -2.06
N LEU A 52 0.31 -1.42 -0.87
CA LEU A 52 0.88 -0.22 -0.30
C LEU A 52 1.44 -0.58 1.07
N ILE A 53 2.75 -0.47 1.22
CA ILE A 53 3.47 -0.78 2.46
C ILE A 53 3.77 0.54 3.16
N ASP A 54 3.57 0.60 4.48
CA ASP A 54 3.84 1.77 5.32
C ASP A 54 3.11 3.06 4.92
N THR A 55 1.89 2.95 4.36
CA THR A 55 1.09 4.12 3.96
C THR A 55 0.32 4.81 5.09
N GLY A 56 0.23 4.17 6.26
CA GLY A 56 -0.47 4.69 7.42
C GLY A 56 0.35 5.72 8.19
N ALA A 57 -0.21 6.91 8.39
CA ALA A 57 0.28 8.03 9.20
C ALA A 57 1.66 8.67 8.85
N LEU A 58 2.70 7.91 8.50
CA LEU A 58 4.07 8.44 8.46
C LEU A 58 4.31 9.41 7.28
N ILE A 59 3.66 9.18 6.14
CA ILE A 59 3.79 10.04 4.94
C ILE A 59 2.52 10.85 4.66
N THR A 60 1.34 10.27 4.94
CA THR A 60 0.05 10.83 4.55
C THR A 60 -0.66 11.59 5.68
N GLY A 61 -0.34 11.29 6.94
CA GLY A 61 -1.16 11.71 8.09
C GLY A 61 -2.57 11.08 8.11
N MET A 62 -2.86 10.12 7.22
CA MET A 62 -4.15 9.44 7.12
C MET A 62 -4.08 8.05 7.76
N SER A 63 -5.19 7.60 8.34
CA SER A 63 -5.37 6.20 8.73
C SER A 63 -5.48 5.30 7.50
N ASN A 64 -5.18 4.01 7.67
CA ASN A 64 -5.32 3.03 6.58
C ASN A 64 -6.76 2.95 6.04
N TYR A 65 -7.77 3.16 6.89
CA TYR A 65 -9.17 3.24 6.47
C TYR A 65 -9.43 4.45 5.57
N GLU A 66 -8.94 5.63 5.95
CA GLU A 66 -9.10 6.85 5.14
C GLU A 66 -8.39 6.72 3.80
N VAL A 67 -7.21 6.09 3.76
CA VAL A 67 -6.50 5.77 2.51
C VAL A 67 -7.33 4.83 1.65
N ALA A 68 -7.81 3.71 2.21
CA ALA A 68 -8.66 2.74 1.50
C ALA A 68 -9.91 3.40 0.90
N SER A 69 -10.61 4.22 1.70
CA SER A 69 -11.78 4.98 1.26
C SER A 69 -11.42 5.96 0.15
N PHE A 70 -10.31 6.68 0.29
CA PHE A 70 -9.87 7.64 -0.71
C PHE A 70 -9.56 6.96 -2.05
N LEU A 71 -8.82 5.85 -2.05
CA LEU A 71 -8.48 5.10 -3.27
C LEU A 71 -9.73 4.67 -4.03
N ILE A 72 -10.70 4.06 -3.34
CA ILE A 72 -11.96 3.60 -3.95
C ILE A 72 -12.73 4.75 -4.61
N GLN A 73 -12.79 5.91 -3.95
CA GLN A 73 -13.52 7.09 -4.41
C GLN A 73 -12.80 7.88 -5.50
N ASN A 74 -11.46 7.83 -5.56
CA ASN A 74 -10.65 8.79 -6.33
C ASN A 74 -9.84 8.18 -7.49
N GLY A 75 -10.21 6.99 -7.95
CA GLY A 75 -9.72 6.48 -9.23
C GLY A 75 -9.20 5.06 -9.24
N LEU A 76 -9.26 4.34 -8.11
CA LEU A 76 -8.90 2.92 -8.08
C LEU A 76 -9.72 2.18 -9.14
N LYS A 77 -9.05 1.42 -10.00
CA LYS A 77 -9.67 0.73 -11.14
C LYS A 77 -10.86 -0.12 -10.68
N LYS A 78 -11.89 -0.21 -11.54
CA LYS A 78 -13.13 -0.93 -11.24
C LYS A 78 -12.93 -2.44 -11.03
N ASP A 79 -11.84 -2.98 -11.54
CA ASP A 79 -11.45 -4.40 -11.39
C ASP A 79 -11.04 -4.74 -9.95
N PHE A 80 -10.84 -3.73 -9.08
CA PHE A 80 -10.68 -3.93 -7.64
C PHE A 80 -12.05 -3.84 -6.94
N ASP A 81 -12.49 -4.96 -6.37
CA ASP A 81 -13.73 -5.08 -5.60
C ASP A 81 -13.67 -4.41 -4.21
N GLY A 82 -12.47 -4.25 -3.66
CA GLY A 82 -12.25 -3.62 -2.37
C GLY A 82 -10.78 -3.44 -2.04
N VAL A 83 -10.52 -2.79 -0.90
CA VAL A 83 -9.18 -2.55 -0.37
C VAL A 83 -9.04 -3.22 0.98
N VAL A 84 -8.04 -4.09 1.11
CA VAL A 84 -7.66 -4.72 2.38
C VAL A 84 -6.73 -3.80 3.14
N PHE A 85 -6.94 -3.65 4.45
CA PHE A 85 -6.10 -2.82 5.31
C PHE A 85 -6.05 -3.33 6.75
N LEU A 86 -5.02 -2.94 7.51
CA LEU A 86 -4.95 -3.20 8.95
C LEU A 86 -5.52 -2.02 9.73
N ASP A 87 -6.43 -2.30 10.67
CA ASP A 87 -6.96 -1.27 11.57
C ASP A 87 -6.00 -0.96 12.74
N HIS A 88 -6.39 -0.03 13.62
CA HIS A 88 -5.60 0.38 14.79
C HIS A 88 -5.40 -0.73 15.84
N LYS A 89 -5.99 -1.91 15.66
CA LYS A 89 -5.82 -3.09 16.52
C LYS A 89 -5.13 -4.23 15.77
N ASP A 90 -4.45 -3.92 14.66
CA ASP A 90 -3.79 -4.87 13.77
C ASP A 90 -4.71 -5.97 13.21
N ARG A 91 -6.01 -5.67 13.07
CA ARG A 91 -6.96 -6.59 12.47
C ARG A 91 -7.07 -6.32 10.97
N GLN A 92 -7.06 -7.40 10.20
CA GLN A 92 -7.33 -7.33 8.76
C GLN A 92 -8.79 -6.97 8.52
N MET A 93 -9.00 -5.86 7.83
CA MET A 93 -10.29 -5.33 7.41
C MET A 93 -10.34 -5.27 5.89
N ILE A 94 -11.55 -5.26 5.33
CA ILE A 94 -11.79 -5.00 3.92
C ILE A 94 -12.82 -3.89 3.78
N LEU A 95 -12.53 -2.91 2.92
CA LEU A 95 -13.49 -1.92 2.48
C LEU A 95 -13.93 -2.28 1.06
N LEU A 96 -15.18 -2.74 0.91
CA LEU A 96 -15.76 -3.08 -0.39
C LEU A 96 -16.20 -1.82 -1.15
N ARG A 97 -16.11 -1.86 -2.47
CA ARG A 97 -16.55 -0.79 -3.36
C ARG A 97 -18.08 -0.70 -3.42
N HIS A 98 -18.76 -1.84 -3.44
CA HIS A 98 -20.22 -1.95 -3.46
C HIS A 98 -20.65 -3.00 -2.42
N GLY A 99 -21.51 -2.62 -1.48
CA GLY A 99 -22.06 -3.53 -0.45
C GLY A 99 -21.62 -3.22 0.98
N MET A 100 -22.33 -3.79 1.95
CA MET A 100 -21.90 -3.93 3.36
C MET A 100 -21.17 -5.24 3.55
#